data_AF-A0A4Y1MQR6-F1
#
_entry.id   AF-A0A4Y1MQR6-F1
#
_cell.length_a   1.000
_cell.length_b   1.000
_cell.length_c   1.000
_cell.angle_alpha   90.00
_cell.angle_beta   90.00
_cell.angle_gamma   90.00
#
_symmetry.space_group_name_H-M   'P 1'
#
loop_
_entity.id
_entity.type
_entity.pdbx_description
1 polymer ?
#
loop_
_entity_poly.entity_id
_entity_poly.type
_entity_poly.pdbx_seq_one_letter_code
_entity_poly.pdbx_strand_id
1 'polypeptide(L)' 'MTLSEFKAQEGLTLTALASLLGCKVTTVHGWVNGTRRPGWDAVAAIEEKTKGRVTASDFVPRAAMEAV' A
#
# COMPACT_ATOMS: atom_id res chain seq x y z
N MET A 1 -5.70 7.90 0.81
CA MET A 1 -6.06 7.15 -0.40
C MET A 1 -5.40 5.79 -0.33
N THR A 2 -6.14 4.71 -0.52
CA THR A 2 -5.58 3.35 -0.39
C THR A 2 -4.65 2.98 -1.55
N LEU A 3 -3.76 2.01 -1.32
CA LEU A 3 -2.88 1.48 -2.37
C LEU A 3 -3.68 0.89 -3.56
N SER A 4 -4.86 0.35 -3.27
CA SER A 4 -5.82 -0.18 -4.25
C SER A 4 -6.41 0.91 -5.15
N GLU A 5 -6.78 2.04 -4.55
CA GLU A 5 -7.26 3.22 -5.30
C GLU A 5 -6.16 3.85 -6.12
N PHE A 6 -4.94 3.99 -5.57
CA PHE A 6 -3.79 4.49 -6.32
C PHE A 6 -3.52 3.63 -7.56
N LYS A 7 -3.53 2.31 -7.39
CA LYS A 7 -3.39 1.36 -8.52
C LYS A 7 -4.47 1.58 -9.58
N ALA A 8 -5.72 1.76 -9.18
CA ALA A 8 -6.83 1.97 -10.10
C ALA A 8 -6.74 3.32 -10.83
N GLN A 9 -6.38 4.38 -10.12
CA GLN A 9 -6.27 5.74 -10.65
C GLN A 9 -5.12 5.86 -11.67
N GLU A 10 -3.99 5.21 -11.40
CA GLU A 10 -2.84 5.19 -12.30
C GLU A 10 -2.93 4.12 -13.41
N GLY A 11 -4.01 3.32 -13.43
CA GLY A 11 -4.18 2.23 -14.41
C GLY A 11 -3.13 1.12 -14.29
N LEU A 12 -2.50 0.97 -13.12
CA LEU A 12 -1.40 0.03 -12.92
C LEU A 12 -1.93 -1.40 -12.74
N THR A 13 -1.20 -2.37 -13.31
CA THR A 13 -1.38 -3.79 -12.94
C THR A 13 -0.70 -4.07 -11.60
N LEU A 14 -1.09 -5.17 -10.96
CA LEU A 14 -0.51 -5.57 -9.66
C LEU A 14 1.00 -5.84 -9.78
N THR A 15 1.41 -6.43 -10.91
CA THR A 15 2.81 -6.67 -11.25
C THR A 15 3.58 -5.38 -11.50
N ALA A 16 2.98 -4.41 -12.20
CA ALA A 16 3.60 -3.10 -12.44
C ALA A 16 3.79 -2.33 -11.13
N LEU A 17 2.78 -2.32 -10.26
CA LEU A 17 2.88 -1.71 -8.93
C LEU A 17 3.96 -2.38 -8.08
N ALA A 18 4.04 -3.72 -8.12
CA ALA A 18 5.09 -4.45 -7.41
C ALA A 18 6.50 -4.13 -7.93
N SER A 19 6.67 -4.02 -9.25
CA SER A 19 7.93 -3.60 -9.86
C SER A 19 8.30 -2.16 -9.49
N LEU A 20 7.32 -1.25 -9.44
CA LEU A 20 7.52 0.15 -9.02
C LEU A 20 8.01 0.25 -7.57
N LEU A 21 7.44 -0.59 -6.70
CA LEU A 21 7.75 -0.67 -5.27
C LEU A 21 8.97 -1.55 -4.97
N GLY A 22 9.58 -2.20 -5.98
CA GLY A 22 10.69 -3.13 -5.78
C GLY A 22 10.34 -4.36 -4.94
N CYS A 23 9.05 -4.75 -4.89
CA CYS A 23 8.54 -5.80 -4.01
C CYS A 23 7.95 -6.97 -4.81
N LYS A 24 7.73 -8.12 -4.15
CA LYS A 24 7.05 -9.26 -4.76
C LYS A 24 5.56 -8.97 -4.95
N VAL A 25 4.99 -9.41 -6.07
CA VAL A 25 3.55 -9.25 -6.40
C VAL A 25 2.64 -9.78 -5.30
N THR A 26 2.98 -10.93 -4.72
CA THR A 26 2.22 -11.55 -3.61
C THR A 26 2.22 -10.68 -2.35
N THR A 27 3.30 -9.95 -2.10
CA THR A 27 3.42 -9.05 -0.95
C THR A 27 2.52 -7.83 -1.15
N VAL A 28 2.60 -7.21 -2.34
CA VAL A 28 1.73 -6.10 -2.73
C VAL A 28 0.26 -6.50 -2.74
N HIS A 29 -0.08 -7.69 -3.24
CA HIS A 29 -1.43 -8.23 -3.20
C HIS A 29 -1.97 -8.34 -1.76
N GLY A 30 -1.11 -8.77 -0.82
CA GLY A 30 -1.46 -8.80 0.60
C GLY A 30 -1.73 -7.42 1.20
N TRP A 31 -1.03 -6.39 0.75
CA TRP A 31 -1.25 -5.00 1.18
C TRP A 31 -2.53 -4.40 0.58
N VAL A 32 -2.75 -4.62 -0.71
CA VAL A 32 -3.95 -4.19 -1.45
C VAL A 32 -5.23 -4.76 -0.83
N ASN A 33 -5.22 -6.04 -0.47
CA ASN A 33 -6.36 -6.70 0.17
C ASN A 33 -6.41 -6.52 1.70
N GLY A 34 -5.45 -5.80 2.30
CA GLY A 34 -5.39 -5.60 3.74
C GLY A 34 -5.09 -6.85 4.57
N THR A 35 -4.71 -7.97 3.94
CA THR A 35 -4.36 -9.24 4.62
C THR A 35 -3.01 -9.16 5.33
N ARG A 36 -2.10 -8.30 4.86
CA ARG A 36 -0.80 -8.03 5.50
C ARG A 36 -0.59 -6.53 5.62
N ARG A 37 0.11 -6.12 6.68
CA ARG A 37 0.62 -4.76 6.80
C ARG A 37 2.04 -4.66 6.23
N PRO A 38 2.35 -3.63 5.45
CA PRO A 38 3.74 -3.31 5.11
C PRO A 38 4.53 -2.98 6.39
N GLY A 39 5.79 -3.40 6.44
CA GLY A 39 6.72 -2.92 7.45
C GLY A 39 7.14 -1.48 7.18
N TRP A 40 7.82 -0.84 8.14
CA TRP A 40 8.25 0.57 8.05
C TRP A 40 9.08 0.88 6.80
N ASP A 41 9.98 -0.03 6.39
CA ASP A 41 10.80 0.12 5.19
C ASP A 41 9.94 0.13 3.91
N ALA A 42 8.97 -0.78 3.82
CA ALA A 42 8.02 -0.83 2.70
C ALA A 42 7.08 0.38 2.68
N VAL A 43 6.67 0.88 3.84
CA VAL A 43 5.86 2.11 3.95
C VAL A 43 6.62 3.30 3.40
N ALA A 44 7.89 3.47 3.79
CA ALA A 44 8.74 4.54 3.25
C ALA A 44 8.90 4.46 1.73
N ALA A 45 9.11 3.24 1.19
CA ALA A 45 9.19 3.02 -0.25
C ALA A 45 7.87 3.35 -0.97
N ILE A 46 6.73 2.97 -0.38
CA ILE A 46 5.40 3.29 -0.89
C ILE A 46 5.18 4.80 -0.90
N GLU A 47 5.46 5.48 0.20
CA GLU A 47 5.31 6.94 0.31
C GLU A 47 6.19 7.67 -0.70
N GLU A 48 7.44 7.28 -0.86
CA GLU A 48 8.35 7.87 -1.84
C GLU A 48 7.84 7.66 -3.28
N LYS A 49 7.53 6.42 -3.66
CA LYS A 49 7.15 6.08 -5.06
C LYS A 49 5.77 6.58 -5.43
N THR A 50 4.86 6.70 -4.46
CA THR A 50 3.53 7.28 -4.67
C THR A 50 3.51 8.80 -4.49
N LYS A 51 4.66 9.43 -4.21
CA LYS A 51 4.80 10.87 -3.93
C LYS A 51 3.87 11.35 -2.80
N GLY A 52 3.74 10.54 -1.75
CA GLY A 52 2.90 10.82 -0.59
C GLY A 52 1.39 10.67 -0.82
N ARG A 53 0.97 10.13 -1.98
CA ARG A 53 -0.46 9.85 -2.24
C ARG A 53 -0.99 8.70 -1.41
N VAL A 54 -0.14 7.72 -1.10
CA VAL A 54 -0.44 6.62 -0.19
C VAL A 54 0.51 6.73 0.99
N THR A 55 -0.05 6.83 2.20
CA THR A 55 0.71 7.07 3.43
C THR A 55 0.62 5.89 4.40
N ALA A 56 1.46 5.89 5.43
CA ALA A 56 1.39 4.90 6.50
C ALA A 56 -0.02 4.75 7.11
N SER A 57 -0.74 5.87 7.24
CA SER A 57 -2.09 5.93 7.80
C SER A 57 -3.12 5.18 6.97
N ASP A 58 -2.90 5.01 5.66
CA ASP A 58 -3.81 4.26 4.78
C ASP A 58 -3.77 2.74 5.02
N PHE A 59 -2.75 2.24 5.74
CA PHE A 59 -2.62 0.82 6.10
C PHE A 59 -3.08 0.52 7.54
N VAL A 60 -3.51 1.54 8.29
CA VAL A 60 -4.04 1.36 9.64
C VAL A 60 -5.53 1.01 9.53
N PRO A 61 -5.96 -0.20 9.95
CA PRO A 61 -7.38 -0.53 9.91
C PRO A 61 -8.13 0.34 10.92
N ARG A 62 -9.26 0.90 10.48
CA ARG A 62 -10.14 1.77 11.27
C ARG A 62 -10.58 1.15 12.59
N ALA A 63 -10.68 -0.19 12.66
CA ALA A 63 -11.01 -0.94 13.88
C ALA A 63 -9.98 -0.76 15.02
N ALA A 64 -8.75 -0.32 14.75
CA ALA A 64 -7.78 0.00 15.79
C ALA A 64 -8.04 1.35 16.49
N MET A 65 -8.94 2.19 15.96
CA MET A 65 -9.30 3.48 16.57
C MET A 65 -10.56 3.42 17.45
N GLU A 66 -11.33 2.32 17.43
CA GLU A 66 -12.59 2.19 18.19
C GLU A 66 -12.44 1.45 19.54
N ALA A 67 -11.20 1.27 20.00
CA ALA A 67 -10.90 0.79 21.35
C ALA A 67 -10.18 1.91 22.13
N VAL A 68 -10.90 2.99 22.42
CA VAL A 68 -10.49 4.03 23.40
C VAL A 68 -11.68 4.44 24.24
#